data_AF-A0A944X434-F1
#
_entry.id   AF-A0A944X434-F1
#
_cell.length_a   1.000
_cell.length_b   1.000
_cell.length_c   1.000
_cell.angle_alpha   90.00
_cell.angle_beta   90.00
_cell.angle_gamma   90.00
#
_symmetry.space_group_name_H-M   'P 1'
#
loop_
_entity.id
_entity.type
_entity.pdbx_description
1 polymer ?
#
loop_
_entity_poly.entity_id
_entity_poly.type
_entity_poly.pdbx_seq_one_letter_code
_entity_poly.pdbx_strand_id
1 'polypeptide(L)'
;MRKFWRVFGWVFLGIFLQFKFNALYGIVFLENLNFHDRAYWVKMDMIPTEENLRILKVKTTVHHSLGSDYFANVYIPDHYKVLNETPYAGAEVLPGYQSYKMNMKRKYRDVLGEKHFIIAPQKLDEDISSKPIKVHFENLEQRLHSDETYLISTTKHKTRLEGPEVAEAIYPQKLGM
;
A
#
# COMPACT_ATOMS: atom_id res chain seq x y z
N MET A 1 -38.52 33.83 -1.84
CA MET A 1 -38.43 32.86 -0.71
C MET A 1 -38.69 31.41 -1.14
N ARG A 2 -39.83 31.08 -1.79
CA ARG A 2 -40.21 29.69 -2.14
C ARG A 2 -39.22 28.92 -3.05
N LYS A 3 -38.58 29.61 -4.02
CA LYS A 3 -37.54 29.03 -4.88
C LYS A 3 -36.24 28.72 -4.13
N PHE A 4 -35.84 29.58 -3.19
CA PHE A 4 -34.62 29.41 -2.39
C PHE A 4 -34.72 28.16 -1.50
N TRP A 5 -35.82 28.00 -0.76
CA TRP A 5 -36.05 26.81 0.07
C TRP A 5 -36.14 25.50 -0.73
N ARG A 6 -36.63 25.54 -1.96
CA ARG A 6 -36.66 24.38 -2.85
C ARG A 6 -35.25 23.97 -3.28
N VAL A 7 -34.42 24.93 -3.73
CA VAL A 7 -33.02 24.67 -4.10
C VAL A 7 -32.21 24.23 -2.89
N PHE A 8 -32.37 24.90 -1.76
CA PHE A 8 -31.69 24.57 -0.50
C PHE A 8 -32.07 23.17 0.00
N GLY A 9 -33.34 22.78 -0.12
CA GLY A 9 -33.81 21.44 0.20
C GLY A 9 -33.20 20.35 -0.69
N TRP A 10 -33.05 20.59 -1.99
CA TRP A 10 -32.37 19.65 -2.90
C TRP A 10 -30.87 19.54 -2.61
N VAL A 11 -30.21 20.64 -2.23
CA VAL A 11 -28.80 20.63 -1.81
C VAL A 11 -28.62 19.83 -0.51
N PHE A 12 -29.46 20.07 0.50
CA PHE A 12 -29.43 19.32 1.76
C PHE A 12 -29.75 17.84 1.56
N LEU A 13 -30.72 17.51 0.69
CA LEU A 13 -31.05 16.13 0.36
C LEU A 13 -29.88 15.43 -0.33
N GLY A 14 -29.21 16.10 -1.27
CA GLY A 14 -28.01 15.59 -1.94
C GLY A 14 -26.87 15.31 -0.96
N ILE A 15 -26.59 16.27 -0.07
CA ILE A 15 -25.58 16.13 0.99
C ILE A 15 -25.95 14.97 1.94
N PHE A 16 -27.20 14.89 2.38
CA PHE A 16 -27.68 13.83 3.28
C PHE A 16 -27.59 12.44 2.66
N LEU A 17 -27.97 12.30 1.39
CA LEU A 17 -27.82 11.05 0.64
C LEU A 17 -26.34 10.67 0.52
N GLN A 18 -25.46 11.61 0.16
CA GLN A 18 -24.02 11.36 0.09
C GLN A 18 -23.43 10.86 1.42
N PHE A 19 -23.82 11.47 2.56
CA PHE A 19 -23.38 11.00 3.88
C PHE A 19 -23.92 9.61 4.23
N LYS A 20 -25.18 9.31 3.92
CA LYS A 20 -25.79 7.98 4.15
C LYS A 20 -25.10 6.87 3.36
N PHE A 21 -24.80 7.10 2.08
CA PHE A 21 -24.10 6.12 1.25
C PHE A 21 -22.67 5.88 1.71
N ASN A 22 -21.96 6.93 2.15
CA ASN A 22 -20.60 6.79 2.68
C ASN A 22 -20.59 6.05 4.03
N ALA A 23 -21.55 6.34 4.92
CA ALA A 23 -21.71 5.62 6.18
C ALA A 23 -22.09 4.14 5.97
N LEU A 24 -22.99 3.84 5.03
CA LEU A 24 -23.35 2.47 4.69
C LEU A 24 -22.16 1.69 4.12
N TYR A 25 -21.35 2.33 3.28
CA TYR A 25 -20.10 1.74 2.78
C TYR A 25 -19.12 1.45 3.93
N GLY A 26 -18.92 2.39 4.86
CA GLY A 26 -18.09 2.18 6.04
C GLY A 26 -18.58 1.03 6.93
N ILE A 27 -19.90 0.86 7.08
CA ILE A 27 -20.50 -0.26 7.83
C ILE A 27 -20.23 -1.59 7.13
N VAL A 28 -20.49 -1.69 5.82
CA VAL A 28 -20.23 -2.92 5.03
C VAL A 28 -18.74 -3.25 5.01
N PHE A 29 -17.87 -2.24 4.99
CA PHE A 29 -16.43 -2.41 5.10
C PHE A 29 -16.03 -2.98 6.46
N LEU A 30 -16.52 -2.40 7.57
CA LEU A 30 -16.28 -2.89 8.93
C LEU A 30 -16.84 -4.30 9.15
N GLU A 31 -18.00 -4.61 8.57
CA GLU A 31 -18.57 -5.95 8.54
C GLU A 31 -17.59 -6.90 7.83
N ASN A 32 -17.19 -6.58 6.61
CA ASN A 32 -16.23 -7.40 5.87
C ASN A 32 -14.90 -7.62 6.62
N LEU A 33 -14.37 -6.59 7.29
CA LEU A 33 -13.15 -6.70 8.11
C LEU A 33 -13.28 -7.73 9.23
N ASN A 34 -14.50 -7.97 9.74
CA ASN A 34 -14.78 -8.84 10.88
C ASN A 34 -15.28 -10.24 10.50
N PHE A 35 -15.92 -10.40 9.33
CA PHE A 35 -16.59 -11.64 8.91
C PHE A 35 -15.83 -12.48 7.88
N HIS A 36 -14.69 -12.02 7.37
CA HIS A 36 -13.89 -12.76 6.41
C HIS A 36 -12.43 -12.86 6.82
N ASP A 37 -11.85 -14.04 6.59
CA ASP A 37 -10.42 -14.26 6.66
C ASP A 37 -9.72 -13.38 5.63
N ARG A 38 -8.71 -12.64 6.06
CA ARG A 38 -7.94 -11.75 5.19
C ARG A 38 -6.50 -12.19 5.14
N ALA A 39 -6.04 -12.50 3.93
CA ALA A 39 -4.63 -12.77 3.67
C ALA A 39 -4.02 -11.58 2.93
N TYR A 40 -2.92 -11.05 3.48
CA TYR A 40 -2.09 -10.04 2.86
C TYR A 40 -0.85 -10.71 2.33
N TRP A 41 -0.63 -10.59 1.02
CA TRP A 41 0.55 -11.12 0.37
C TRP A 41 1.41 -9.99 -0.14
N VAL A 42 2.70 -10.06 0.14
CA VAL A 42 3.73 -9.23 -0.45
C VAL A 42 4.70 -10.15 -1.18
N LYS A 43 4.92 -9.86 -2.47
CA LYS A 43 5.96 -10.49 -3.26
C LYS A 43 6.87 -9.40 -3.80
N MET A 44 8.17 -9.54 -3.54
CA MET A 44 9.18 -8.64 -4.06
C MET A 44 10.25 -9.43 -4.81
N ASP A 45 10.54 -8.97 -6.03
CA ASP A 45 11.61 -9.53 -6.86
C ASP A 45 12.54 -8.41 -7.28
N MET A 46 13.84 -8.69 -7.38
CA MET A 46 14.81 -7.73 -7.87
C MET A 46 15.47 -8.24 -9.15
N ILE A 47 15.34 -7.43 -10.21
CA ILE A 47 15.94 -7.73 -11.50
C ILE A 47 17.20 -6.89 -11.66
N PRO A 48 18.37 -7.52 -11.93
CA PRO A 48 19.58 -6.79 -12.25
C PRO A 48 19.43 -6.12 -13.62
N THR A 49 19.87 -4.86 -13.71
CA THR A 49 20.10 -4.18 -14.99
C THR A 49 21.60 -3.91 -15.15
N GLU A 50 21.99 -3.37 -16.30
CA GLU A 50 23.37 -2.90 -16.50
C GLU A 50 23.76 -1.89 -15.41
N GLU A 51 25.01 -1.96 -14.96
CA GLU A 51 25.59 -1.13 -13.87
C GLU A 51 24.95 -1.34 -12.47
N ASN A 52 24.75 -0.23 -11.74
CA ASN A 52 24.30 -0.18 -10.33
C ASN A 52 22.79 0.00 -10.18
N LEU A 53 22.07 0.06 -11.31
CA LEU A 53 20.62 0.17 -11.34
C LEU A 53 19.98 -1.19 -11.06
N ARG A 54 18.86 -1.20 -10.33
CA ARG A 54 18.06 -2.41 -10.12
C ARG A 54 16.59 -2.08 -10.29
N ILE A 55 15.83 -3.04 -10.81
CA ILE A 55 14.38 -2.95 -10.86
C ILE A 55 13.81 -3.77 -9.71
N LEU A 56 13.26 -3.08 -8.71
CA LEU A 56 12.52 -3.67 -7.61
C LEU A 56 11.05 -3.80 -8.03
N LYS A 57 10.60 -5.03 -8.29
CA LYS A 57 9.20 -5.33 -8.53
C LYS A 57 8.51 -5.59 -7.20
N VAL A 58 7.48 -4.82 -6.88
CA VAL A 58 6.65 -5.02 -5.70
C VAL A 58 5.25 -5.37 -6.16
N LYS A 59 4.76 -6.52 -5.67
CA LYS A 59 3.41 -6.98 -5.89
C LYS A 59 2.74 -7.22 -4.55
N THR A 60 1.53 -6.68 -4.40
CA THR A 60 0.72 -6.81 -3.19
C THR A 60 -0.63 -7.37 -3.54
N THR A 61 -1.13 -8.30 -2.73
CA THR A 61 -2.47 -8.85 -2.86
C THR A 61 -3.16 -8.80 -1.51
N VAL A 62 -4.43 -8.37 -1.49
CA VAL A 62 -5.33 -8.55 -0.35
C VAL A 62 -6.44 -9.49 -0.80
N HIS A 63 -6.50 -10.66 -0.19
CA HIS A 63 -7.56 -11.63 -0.44
C HIS A 63 -8.83 -11.28 0.33
N HIS A 64 -9.99 -11.63 -0.24
CA HIS A 64 -11.31 -11.45 0.38
C HIS A 64 -11.61 -10.01 0.81
N SER A 65 -11.33 -9.07 -0.09
CA SER A 65 -11.52 -7.64 0.13
C SER A 65 -12.82 -7.12 -0.50
N LEU A 66 -13.61 -6.39 0.29
CA LEU A 66 -14.77 -5.60 -0.15
C LEU A 66 -14.41 -4.11 -0.06
N GLY A 67 -14.05 -3.52 -1.20
CA GLY A 67 -13.82 -2.07 -1.33
C GLY A 67 -12.94 -1.73 -2.53
N SER A 68 -13.15 -0.55 -3.14
CA SER A 68 -12.32 -0.06 -4.25
C SER A 68 -11.08 0.72 -3.80
N ASP A 69 -11.03 1.13 -2.53
CA ASP A 69 -10.15 2.21 -2.08
C ASP A 69 -8.86 1.72 -1.40
N TYR A 70 -8.44 0.50 -1.75
CA TYR A 70 -7.19 -0.06 -1.23
C TYR A 70 -5.99 0.55 -1.94
N PHE A 71 -4.97 0.87 -1.16
CA PHE A 71 -3.66 1.21 -1.65
C PHE A 71 -2.60 0.67 -0.70
N ALA A 72 -1.41 0.41 -1.25
CA ALA A 72 -0.25 0.03 -0.48
C ALA A 72 0.78 1.15 -0.54
N ASN A 73 1.36 1.48 0.61
CA ASN A 73 2.47 2.42 0.72
C ASN A 73 3.75 1.62 0.87
N VAL A 74 4.62 1.77 -0.13
CA VAL A 74 5.93 1.13 -0.13
C VAL A 74 6.94 2.14 0.39
N TYR A 75 7.58 1.81 1.51
CA TYR A 75 8.61 2.63 2.14
C TYR A 75 9.97 2.03 1.83
N ILE A 76 10.76 2.79 1.07
CA ILE A 76 12.12 2.43 0.68
C ILE A 76 13.09 3.25 1.54
N PRO A 77 14.15 2.64 2.12
CA PRO A 77 15.14 3.38 2.89
C PRO A 77 15.72 4.55 2.07
N ASP A 78 15.88 5.71 2.70
CA ASP A 78 16.36 6.95 2.06
C ASP A 78 17.79 6.87 1.50
N HIS A 79 18.53 5.79 1.82
CA HIS A 79 19.84 5.46 1.27
C HIS A 79 19.75 5.07 -0.22
N TYR A 80 18.54 4.80 -0.71
CA TYR A 80 18.25 4.49 -2.11
C TYR A 80 17.46 5.62 -2.76
N LYS A 81 17.84 5.95 -3.99
CA LYS A 81 17.10 6.85 -4.85
C LYS A 81 16.19 6.04 -5.78
N VAL A 82 14.91 6.38 -5.81
CA VAL A 82 13.97 5.88 -6.82
C VAL A 82 13.95 6.86 -7.99
N LEU A 83 14.10 6.36 -9.21
CA LEU A 83 14.28 7.21 -10.39
C LEU A 83 13.01 7.44 -11.21
N ASN A 84 12.05 6.51 -11.14
CA ASN A 84 10.85 6.54 -11.96
C ASN A 84 9.59 7.01 -11.24
N GLU A 85 9.68 7.32 -9.95
CA GLU A 85 8.55 7.69 -9.11
C GLU A 85 8.92 8.82 -8.15
N THR A 86 7.98 9.71 -7.89
CA THR A 86 8.17 10.78 -6.91
C THR A 86 7.70 10.31 -5.53
N PRO A 87 8.50 10.49 -4.47
CA PRO A 87 8.04 10.23 -3.13
C PRO A 87 6.89 11.18 -2.80
N TYR A 88 5.94 10.70 -2.00
CA TYR A 88 4.85 11.53 -1.48
C TYR A 88 4.85 11.47 0.06
N ALA A 89 4.14 12.39 0.70
CA ALA A 89 4.18 12.55 2.16
C ALA A 89 3.66 11.33 2.94
N GLY A 90 2.98 10.38 2.30
CA GLY A 90 2.39 9.24 2.99
C GLY A 90 1.13 9.61 3.77
N ALA A 91 0.47 8.61 4.35
CA ALA A 91 -0.40 8.81 5.51
C ALA A 91 0.42 9.00 6.81
N GLU A 92 1.64 8.46 6.83
CA GLU A 92 2.61 8.61 7.92
C GLU A 92 4.00 8.89 7.33
N VAL A 93 4.72 9.88 7.89
CA VAL A 93 6.11 10.15 7.55
C VAL A 93 7.01 9.30 8.45
N LEU A 94 7.69 8.32 7.86
CA LEU A 94 8.64 7.45 8.57
C LEU A 94 10.07 8.01 8.45
N PRO A 95 10.76 8.32 9.56
CA PRO A 95 12.15 8.77 9.52
C PRO A 95 13.07 7.73 8.88
N GLY A 96 13.94 8.16 7.96
CA GLY A 96 14.87 7.27 7.24
C GLY A 96 14.25 6.56 6.04
N TYR A 97 13.03 6.92 5.64
CA TYR A 97 12.29 6.29 4.55
C TYR A 97 11.63 7.30 3.62
N GLN A 98 11.50 6.90 2.35
CA GLN A 98 10.69 7.58 1.35
C GLN A 98 9.49 6.72 1.01
N SER A 99 8.30 7.32 0.99
CA SER A 99 7.04 6.60 0.75
C SER A 99 6.58 6.74 -0.70
N TYR A 100 6.07 5.64 -1.25
CA TYR A 100 5.58 5.56 -2.63
C TYR A 100 4.19 4.91 -2.65
N LYS A 101 3.19 5.65 -3.12
CA LYS A 101 1.82 5.16 -3.20
C LYS A 101 1.68 4.17 -4.36
N MET A 102 1.08 3.02 -4.07
CA MET A 102 0.68 2.02 -5.03
C MET A 102 -0.82 1.80 -4.94
N ASN A 103 -1.57 2.34 -5.89
CA ASN A 103 -3.01 2.12 -5.98
C ASN A 103 -3.26 0.65 -6.33
N MET A 104 -4.20 0.02 -5.62
CA MET A 104 -4.57 -1.37 -5.87
C MET A 104 -5.90 -1.42 -6.61
N LYS A 105 -6.06 -2.41 -7.49
CA LYS A 105 -7.27 -2.63 -8.29
C LYS A 105 -7.95 -3.92 -7.86
N ARG A 106 -9.26 -3.85 -7.69
CA ARG A 106 -10.09 -5.02 -7.41
C ARG A 106 -10.12 -5.96 -8.61
N LYS A 107 -9.95 -7.25 -8.36
CA LYS A 107 -10.15 -8.36 -9.29
C LYS A 107 -10.95 -9.45 -8.57
N TYR A 108 -12.25 -9.52 -8.89
CA TYR A 108 -13.19 -10.43 -8.23
C TYR A 108 -13.26 -10.21 -6.70
N ARG A 109 -12.75 -11.15 -5.90
CA ARG A 109 -12.71 -11.10 -4.43
C ARG A 109 -11.40 -10.56 -3.87
N ASP A 110 -10.41 -10.33 -4.72
CA ASP A 110 -9.08 -9.88 -4.32
C ASP A 110 -8.83 -8.45 -4.79
N VAL A 111 -7.87 -7.80 -4.16
CA VAL A 111 -7.37 -6.49 -4.58
C VAL A 111 -5.87 -6.60 -4.78
N LEU A 112 -5.39 -6.21 -5.96
CA LEU A 112 -4.00 -6.38 -6.37
C LEU A 112 -3.34 -5.05 -6.71
N GLY A 113 -2.11 -4.88 -6.26
CA GLY A 113 -1.22 -3.79 -6.64
C GLY A 113 0.06 -4.35 -7.23
N GLU A 114 0.55 -3.73 -8.29
CA GLU A 114 1.87 -4.04 -8.85
C GLU A 114 2.54 -2.74 -9.27
N LYS A 115 3.80 -2.59 -8.89
CA LYS A 115 4.62 -1.44 -9.25
C LYS A 115 6.08 -1.84 -9.35
N HIS A 116 6.78 -1.27 -10.33
CA HIS A 116 8.20 -1.51 -10.55
C HIS A 116 8.94 -0.22 -10.21
N PHE A 117 9.90 -0.29 -9.30
CA PHE A 117 10.73 0.83 -8.89
C PHE A 117 12.13 0.66 -9.45
N ILE A 118 12.63 1.69 -10.14
CA ILE A 118 14.03 1.75 -10.57
C ILE A 118 14.80 2.37 -9.42
N ILE A 119 15.62 1.55 -8.75
CA ILE A 119 16.36 1.95 -7.56
C ILE A 119 17.87 1.98 -7.82
N ALA A 120 18.55 2.92 -7.19
CA ALA A 120 20.00 3.02 -7.14
C ALA A 120 20.45 3.45 -5.73
N PRO A 121 21.61 2.98 -5.24
CA PRO A 121 22.24 3.56 -4.05
C PRO A 121 22.45 5.07 -4.25
N GLN A 122 22.12 5.87 -3.24
CA GLN A 122 22.28 7.33 -3.32
C GLN A 122 23.76 7.75 -3.34
N LYS A 123 24.61 6.99 -2.65
CA LYS A 123 26.06 7.12 -2.68
C LYS A 123 26.65 5.83 -3.22
N LEU A 124 27.52 5.95 -4.21
CA LEU A 124 28.08 4.79 -4.90
C LEU A 124 29.09 4.04 -4.03
N ASP A 125 29.89 4.75 -3.22
CA ASP A 125 31.02 4.17 -2.48
C ASP A 125 30.66 3.74 -1.05
N GLU A 126 29.39 3.76 -0.68
CA GLU A 126 28.92 3.41 0.66
C GLU A 126 28.20 2.06 0.65
N ASP A 127 28.69 1.13 1.47
CA ASP A 127 27.96 -0.11 1.74
C ASP A 127 26.74 0.21 2.61
N ILE A 128 25.56 -0.23 2.16
CA ILE A 128 24.29 -0.02 2.85
C ILE A 128 23.97 -1.30 3.61
N SER A 129 23.93 -1.21 4.95
CA SER A 129 23.52 -2.31 5.80
C SER A 129 22.09 -2.77 5.49
N SER A 130 21.80 -4.03 5.82
CA SER A 130 20.48 -4.62 5.57
C SER A 130 19.39 -3.85 6.33
N LYS A 131 18.40 -3.33 5.58
CA LYS A 131 17.26 -2.57 6.11
C LYS A 131 15.96 -3.09 5.51
N PRO A 132 14.85 -3.09 6.26
CA PRO A 132 13.58 -3.57 5.73
C PRO A 132 13.00 -2.58 4.73
N ILE A 133 12.40 -3.10 3.66
CA ILE A 133 11.42 -2.39 2.85
C ILE A 133 10.08 -2.60 3.54
N LYS A 134 9.40 -1.51 3.90
CA LYS A 134 8.13 -1.59 4.60
C LYS A 134 6.98 -1.46 3.62
N VAL A 135 5.94 -2.27 3.78
CA VAL A 135 4.71 -2.17 2.99
C VAL A 135 3.53 -2.03 3.93
N HIS A 136 2.88 -0.87 3.89
CA HIS A 136 1.65 -0.65 4.65
C HIS A 136 0.45 -0.79 3.74
N PHE A 137 -0.47 -1.68 4.09
CA PHE A 137 -1.76 -1.82 3.42
C PHE A 137 -2.76 -0.88 4.08
N GLU A 138 -3.37 -0.01 3.29
CA GLU A 138 -4.25 1.05 3.77
C GLU A 138 -5.57 1.08 2.98
N ASN A 139 -6.64 1.49 3.67
CA ASN A 139 -7.96 1.74 3.12
C ASN A 139 -8.68 2.78 4.00
N LEU A 140 -9.41 3.73 3.41
CA LEU A 140 -10.14 4.79 4.14
C LEU A 140 -9.27 5.47 5.22
N GLU A 141 -8.00 5.76 4.90
CA GLU A 141 -7.02 6.38 5.81
C GLU A 141 -6.66 5.54 7.05
N GLN A 142 -7.04 4.26 7.07
CA GLN A 142 -6.69 3.31 8.11
C GLN A 142 -5.64 2.32 7.63
N ARG A 143 -4.67 2.04 8.49
CA ARG A 143 -3.70 0.97 8.30
C ARG A 143 -4.30 -0.37 8.69
N LEU A 144 -4.29 -1.31 7.74
CA LEU A 144 -4.86 -2.65 7.92
C LEU A 144 -3.79 -3.70 8.23
N HIS A 145 -2.61 -3.59 7.62
CA HIS A 145 -1.49 -4.49 7.81
C HIS A 145 -0.17 -3.76 7.50
N SER A 146 0.93 -4.21 8.09
CA SER A 146 2.30 -3.76 7.80
C SER A 146 3.21 -4.96 7.64
N ASP A 147 3.91 -5.01 6.53
CA ASP A 147 4.95 -6.00 6.24
C ASP A 147 6.32 -5.32 6.29
N GLU A 148 7.29 -6.01 6.90
CA GLU A 148 8.71 -5.61 6.97
C GLU A 148 9.63 -6.80 6.64
N THR A 149 9.09 -7.84 5.98
CA THR A 149 9.78 -9.13 5.80
C THR A 149 10.95 -9.04 4.83
N TYR A 150 10.83 -8.21 3.79
CA TYR A 150 11.87 -8.07 2.77
C TYR A 150 12.95 -7.08 3.20
N LEU A 151 14.20 -7.50 3.14
CA LEU A 151 15.36 -6.69 3.48
C LEU A 151 16.15 -6.31 2.22
N ILE A 152 16.58 -5.06 2.14
CA ILE A 152 17.44 -4.55 1.07
C ILE A 152 18.81 -4.14 1.64
N SER A 153 19.87 -4.53 0.95
CA SER A 153 21.25 -4.22 1.30
C SER A 153 22.06 -3.92 0.04
N THR A 154 23.16 -3.19 0.19
CA THR A 154 24.13 -2.98 -0.90
C THR A 154 25.53 -3.23 -0.38
N THR A 155 26.28 -4.10 -1.05
CA THR A 155 27.67 -4.39 -0.72
C THR A 155 28.50 -4.39 -1.98
N LYS A 156 29.59 -3.62 -2.03
CA LYS A 156 30.48 -3.51 -3.21
C LYS A 156 29.70 -3.23 -4.49
N HIS A 157 28.83 -2.21 -4.45
CA HIS A 157 27.93 -1.79 -5.54
C HIS A 157 26.88 -2.84 -5.98
N LYS A 158 26.73 -3.95 -5.25
CA LYS A 158 25.71 -4.97 -5.55
C LYS A 158 24.57 -4.85 -4.55
N THR A 159 23.47 -4.26 -4.99
CA THR A 159 22.21 -4.26 -4.25
C THR A 159 21.56 -5.64 -4.30
N ARG A 160 21.12 -6.13 -3.15
CA ARG A 160 20.49 -7.45 -2.93
C ARG A 160 19.20 -7.29 -2.13
N LEU A 161 18.26 -8.18 -2.40
CA LEU A 161 16.97 -8.28 -1.74
C LEU A 161 16.91 -9.66 -1.11
N GLU A 162 16.66 -9.71 0.19
CA GLU A 162 16.53 -10.93 0.98
C GLU A 162 15.09 -11.02 1.49
N GLY A 163 14.47 -12.19 1.36
CA GLY A 163 13.09 -12.44 1.77
C GLY A 163 12.55 -13.75 1.20
N PRO A 164 11.35 -14.18 1.64
CA PRO A 164 10.69 -15.36 1.09
C PRO A 164 10.18 -15.11 -0.34
N GLU A 165 9.74 -16.17 -1.03
CA GLU A 165 9.09 -16.00 -2.34
C GLU A 165 7.80 -15.17 -2.22
N VAL A 166 7.06 -15.36 -1.13
CA VAL A 166 5.87 -14.60 -0.75
C VAL A 166 5.90 -14.42 0.76
N ALA A 167 5.77 -13.19 1.24
CA ALA A 167 5.46 -12.89 2.63
C ALA A 167 3.94 -12.86 2.79
N GLU A 168 3.41 -13.71 3.69
CA GLU A 168 1.98 -13.86 3.93
C GLU A 168 1.62 -13.56 5.38
N ALA A 169 0.57 -12.76 5.56
CA ALA A 169 -0.07 -12.55 6.86
C ALA A 169 -1.57 -12.85 6.75
N ILE A 170 -2.04 -13.83 7.52
CA ILE A 170 -3.45 -14.21 7.60
C ILE A 170 -4.03 -13.69 8.90
N TYR A 171 -5.11 -12.91 8.80
CA TYR A 171 -5.92 -12.49 9.93
C TYR A 171 -7.23 -13.28 9.91
N PRO A 172 -7.40 -14.25 10.85
CA PRO A 172 -8.60 -15.05 10.90
C PRO A 172 -9.80 -14.20 11.30
N GLN A 173 -10.98 -14.65 10.91
CA GLN A 173 -12.26 -14.11 11.32
C GLN A 173 -12.33 -14.04 12.85
N LYS A 174 -12.65 -12.86 13.39
CA LYS A 174 -12.66 -12.62 14.85
C LYS A 174 -13.92 -13.17 15.54
N LEU A 175 -14.97 -13.46 14.78
CA LEU A 175 -16.18 -14.10 15.29
C LEU A 175 -16.08 -15.60 15.01
N GLY A 176 -15.62 -16.34 16.02
CA GLY A 176 -15.76 -17.80 16.09
C GLY A 176 -17.23 -18.18 16.30
N MET A 177 -18.03 -18.03 15.25
CA MET A 177 -19.36 -18.63 15.13
C MET A 177 -19.36 -19.64 14.00
#